data_AF-A0A243WH56-F1
#
_entry.id   AF-A0A243WH56-F1
#
_cell.length_a   1.000
_cell.length_b   1.000
_cell.length_c   1.000
_cell.angle_alpha   90.00
_cell.angle_beta   90.00
_cell.angle_gamma   90.00
#
_symmetry.space_group_name_H-M   'P 1'
#
loop_
_entity.id
_entity.type
_entity.pdbx_description
1 polymer ?
#
loop_
_entity_poly.entity_id
_entity_poly.type
_entity_poly.pdbx_seq_one_letter_code
_entity_poly.pdbx_strand_id
1 'polypeptide(L)'
;MLYEKFIPANGVTAFLPVSSLTTDATIVKKTTVDSQQSGPSTQSKWFGGLNSIRFVLAFIVVLSHLGNPIAIALRHSNLKLLQYVGMLLGVSFVGVSAVIAFFVISGFVIHYPNRNGIRDVKLFYVKRLVRVLVPLLVIMLAGMPFGNPERAVVWSLYCELIYYAIYPTLAKINTAWRVKLIFAFIVAAILIGTVGQPDLVSMLAQSDRGYMGDLWRFGFKLTWLVGLPYWLLGVMMAEKIDFVQQRVSTQRIWLWRIGLYAATVVCCTLRFHSFVPYSLSMLIMAAPIAKWLEQEIIYYRTKQPTAWLENFGKFSYSLYLCHPLIITALLTFVPLTVYSYLGYLMVCVVGAYLFYLLLEKPSHLLAEKLAGSLKKM
;
A
#
# COMPACT_ATOMS: atom_id res chain seq x y z
N MET A 1 4.97 -6.55 -23.17
CA MET A 1 5.54 -7.79 -23.71
C MET A 1 5.64 -8.84 -22.59
N LEU A 2 4.51 -9.23 -22.00
CA LEU A 2 4.43 -10.14 -20.84
C LEU A 2 3.14 -11.00 -20.83
N TYR A 3 2.41 -11.11 -21.93
CA TYR A 3 1.03 -11.64 -21.91
C TYR A 3 0.74 -12.87 -22.78
N GLU A 4 1.76 -13.56 -23.30
CA GLU A 4 1.52 -14.50 -24.43
C GLU A 4 1.57 -15.99 -24.11
N LYS A 5 1.49 -16.42 -22.85
CA LYS A 5 1.43 -17.85 -22.54
C LYS A 5 0.44 -18.07 -21.42
N PHE A 6 -0.74 -18.60 -21.75
CA PHE A 6 -1.60 -19.54 -20.98
C PHE A 6 -3.06 -19.43 -21.48
N ILE A 7 -3.43 -20.25 -22.48
CA ILE A 7 -4.83 -20.63 -22.76
C ILE A 7 -4.82 -22.13 -23.09
N PRO A 8 -5.68 -22.93 -22.45
CA PRO A 8 -6.36 -24.00 -23.16
C PRO A 8 -7.89 -23.92 -23.03
N ALA A 9 -8.52 -24.59 -23.99
CA ALA A 9 -9.90 -24.47 -24.43
C ALA A 9 -10.95 -25.22 -23.59
N ASN A 10 -12.22 -24.89 -23.89
CA ASN A 10 -13.49 -25.60 -23.61
C ASN A 10 -14.12 -25.31 -22.22
N GLY A 11 -15.36 -24.87 -22.03
CA GLY A 11 -16.52 -24.67 -22.91
C GLY A 11 -17.72 -25.47 -22.39
N VAL A 12 -18.55 -24.93 -21.48
CA VAL A 12 -19.93 -25.41 -21.18
C VAL A 12 -20.79 -24.27 -20.59
N THR A 13 -22.01 -24.15 -21.13
CA THR A 13 -23.19 -23.29 -20.81
C THR A 13 -24.03 -23.90 -19.65
N ALA A 14 -24.73 -23.18 -18.76
CA ALA A 14 -26.09 -22.63 -18.96
C ALA A 14 -26.77 -22.20 -17.61
N PHE A 15 -27.43 -21.02 -17.62
CA PHE A 15 -28.70 -20.56 -17.01
C PHE A 15 -29.11 -20.69 -15.50
N LEU A 16 -29.22 -19.51 -14.84
CA LEU A 16 -30.34 -18.83 -14.07
C LEU A 16 -31.44 -19.61 -13.29
N PRO A 17 -32.25 -19.03 -12.34
CA PRO A 17 -32.49 -17.61 -11.99
C PRO A 17 -32.60 -17.22 -10.48
N VAL A 18 -32.86 -15.93 -10.31
CA VAL A 18 -33.08 -15.06 -9.13
C VAL A 18 -34.45 -15.25 -8.45
N SER A 19 -34.52 -15.01 -7.13
CA SER A 19 -35.64 -14.31 -6.45
C SER A 19 -35.18 -13.94 -5.02
N SER A 20 -35.03 -12.64 -4.69
CA SER A 20 -36.05 -11.72 -4.12
C SER A 20 -36.38 -12.09 -2.65
N LEU A 21 -36.18 -11.25 -1.63
CA LEU A 21 -37.00 -10.08 -1.28
C LEU A 21 -36.55 -9.55 0.11
N THR A 22 -36.50 -8.22 0.28
CA THR A 22 -37.00 -7.36 1.41
C THR A 22 -36.67 -7.74 2.88
N THR A 23 -36.50 -6.86 3.87
CA THR A 23 -36.79 -5.44 4.09
C THR A 23 -36.16 -5.01 5.43
N ASP A 24 -35.84 -3.73 5.52
CA ASP A 24 -35.81 -2.82 6.67
C ASP A 24 -36.10 -3.32 8.10
N ALA A 25 -35.26 -2.85 9.04
CA ALA A 25 -35.74 -2.32 10.32
C ALA A 25 -34.68 -1.39 10.97
N THR A 26 -35.02 -0.12 11.00
CA THR A 26 -34.39 0.99 11.73
C THR A 26 -34.78 0.92 13.21
N ILE A 27 -33.83 0.98 14.16
CA ILE A 27 -34.13 1.34 15.56
C ILE A 27 -33.08 2.33 16.08
N VAL A 28 -33.61 3.41 16.66
CA VAL A 28 -32.99 4.65 17.11
C VAL A 28 -32.90 4.70 18.64
N LYS A 29 -31.74 5.14 19.13
CA LYS A 29 -31.39 5.83 20.41
C LYS A 29 -31.95 5.33 21.76
N LYS A 30 -31.04 5.22 22.75
CA LYS A 30 -31.14 6.07 23.95
C LYS A 30 -29.79 6.31 24.63
N THR A 31 -29.62 7.56 25.04
CA THR A 31 -28.49 8.17 25.74
C THR A 31 -28.68 8.03 27.24
N THR A 32 -27.64 7.64 27.98
CA THR A 32 -27.52 7.93 29.42
C THR A 32 -26.09 8.35 29.73
N VAL A 33 -26.00 9.52 30.33
CA VAL A 33 -24.81 10.21 30.81
C VAL A 33 -24.48 9.63 32.19
N ASP A 34 -23.26 9.13 32.37
CA ASP A 34 -22.69 8.95 33.70
C ASP A 34 -21.24 9.47 33.71
N SER A 35 -21.04 10.44 34.60
CA SER A 35 -19.78 11.12 34.87
C SER A 35 -18.94 10.29 35.82
N GLN A 36 -17.84 9.71 35.33
CA GLN A 36 -16.71 9.29 36.16
C GLN A 36 -15.40 9.78 35.54
N GLN A 37 -14.65 10.53 36.35
CA GLN A 37 -13.30 11.00 36.08
C GLN A 37 -12.35 9.82 35.89
N SER A 38 -12.02 9.50 34.64
CA SER A 38 -10.83 8.73 34.30
C SER A 38 -9.72 9.72 33.93
N GLY A 39 -8.55 9.63 34.57
CA GLY A 39 -7.32 10.32 34.12
C GLY A 39 -7.05 10.06 32.63
N PRO A 40 -6.21 10.85 31.95
CA PRO A 40 -6.13 10.82 30.49
C PRO A 40 -5.69 9.43 30.04
N SER A 41 -6.68 8.60 29.71
CA SER A 41 -6.49 7.45 28.87
C SER A 41 -5.80 8.02 27.64
N THR A 42 -4.59 7.55 27.37
CA THR A 42 -3.90 7.85 26.12
C THR A 42 -4.69 7.16 25.00
N GLN A 43 -5.89 7.67 24.72
CA GLN A 43 -6.62 7.36 23.52
C GLN A 43 -5.67 7.69 22.38
N SER A 44 -5.27 6.64 21.68
CA SER A 44 -4.52 6.72 20.44
C SER A 44 -5.26 7.72 19.54
N LYS A 45 -4.71 8.93 19.41
CA LYS A 45 -5.25 9.96 18.51
C LYS A 45 -5.24 9.39 17.10
N TRP A 46 -6.41 9.03 16.59
CA TRP A 46 -6.53 8.55 15.22
C TRP A 46 -6.44 9.74 14.26
N PHE A 47 -5.60 9.64 13.24
CA PHE A 47 -5.41 10.70 12.25
C PHE A 47 -6.43 10.55 11.11
N GLY A 48 -7.36 11.51 11.02
CA GLY A 48 -8.33 11.56 9.93
C GLY A 48 -7.67 11.61 8.55
N GLY A 49 -8.31 10.99 7.56
CA GLY A 49 -7.84 10.97 6.17
C GLY A 49 -6.81 9.88 5.86
N LEU A 50 -6.16 9.30 6.88
CA LEU A 50 -5.14 8.28 6.67
C LEU A 50 -5.73 7.00 6.06
N ASN A 51 -6.93 6.58 6.48
CA ASN A 51 -7.60 5.43 5.88
C ASN A 51 -8.01 5.72 4.43
N SER A 52 -8.54 6.91 4.16
CA SER A 52 -8.88 7.34 2.80
C SER A 52 -7.66 7.23 1.88
N ILE A 53 -6.50 7.73 2.33
CA ILE A 53 -5.24 7.64 1.58
C ILE A 53 -4.83 6.19 1.38
N ARG A 54 -4.87 5.35 2.43
CA ARG A 54 -4.54 3.93 2.32
C ARG A 54 -5.41 3.21 1.28
N PHE A 55 -6.71 3.52 1.21
CA PHE A 55 -7.57 2.97 0.16
C PHE A 55 -7.14 3.41 -1.23
N VAL A 56 -6.93 4.71 -1.45
CA VAL A 56 -6.48 5.25 -2.74
C VAL A 56 -5.15 4.62 -3.17
N LEU A 57 -4.19 4.50 -2.25
CA LEU A 57 -2.90 3.85 -2.51
C LEU A 57 -3.06 2.38 -2.88
N ALA A 58 -3.87 1.61 -2.14
CA ALA A 58 -4.16 0.22 -2.46
C ALA A 58 -4.83 0.09 -3.84
N PHE A 59 -5.75 0.98 -4.17
CA PHE A 59 -6.42 1.00 -5.46
C PHE A 59 -5.47 1.35 -6.62
N ILE A 60 -4.53 2.29 -6.42
CA ILE A 60 -3.46 2.57 -7.40
C ILE A 60 -2.61 1.32 -7.65
N VAL A 61 -2.32 0.51 -6.62
CA VAL A 61 -1.60 -0.77 -6.79
C VAL A 61 -2.43 -1.76 -7.61
N VAL A 62 -3.75 -1.84 -7.41
CA VAL A 62 -4.64 -2.67 -8.25
C VAL A 62 -4.55 -2.21 -9.71
N LEU A 63 -4.71 -0.90 -9.94
CA LEU A 63 -4.66 -0.31 -11.28
C LEU A 63 -3.31 -0.49 -11.97
N SER A 64 -2.20 -0.58 -11.23
CA SER A 64 -0.88 -0.83 -11.81
C SER A 64 -0.65 -2.29 -12.21
N HIS A 65 -1.34 -3.24 -11.56
CA HIS A 65 -1.25 -4.67 -11.89
C HIS A 65 -2.29 -5.11 -12.92
N LEU A 66 -3.45 -4.44 -12.94
CA LEU A 66 -4.47 -4.68 -13.94
C LEU A 66 -4.07 -3.98 -15.25
N GLY A 67 -3.89 -4.74 -16.32
CA GLY A 67 -3.68 -4.16 -17.65
C GLY A 67 -4.80 -3.17 -17.99
N ASN A 68 -4.49 -2.08 -18.68
CA ASN A 68 -5.45 -1.03 -19.01
C ASN A 68 -5.88 -1.10 -20.49
N PRO A 69 -6.93 -1.88 -20.84
CA PRO A 69 -7.39 -2.01 -22.23
C PRO A 69 -7.89 -0.68 -22.81
N ILE A 70 -8.35 0.25 -21.96
CA ILE A 70 -8.75 1.60 -22.40
C ILE A 70 -7.53 2.39 -22.86
N ALA A 71 -6.44 2.38 -22.08
CA ALA A 71 -5.19 3.03 -22.48
C ALA A 71 -4.63 2.44 -23.78
N ILE A 72 -4.72 1.11 -23.94
CA ILE A 72 -4.30 0.41 -25.17
C ILE A 72 -5.17 0.85 -26.35
N ALA A 73 -6.49 0.85 -26.21
CA ALA A 73 -7.40 1.25 -27.29
C ALA A 73 -7.16 2.71 -27.72
N LEU A 74 -7.00 3.63 -26.75
CA LEU A 74 -6.74 5.04 -27.02
C LEU A 74 -5.39 5.27 -27.70
N ARG A 75 -4.35 4.52 -27.33
CA ARG A 75 -3.02 4.61 -27.94
C ARG A 75 -3.02 4.28 -29.43
N HIS A 76 -3.92 3.40 -29.88
CA HIS A 76 -4.04 2.99 -31.29
C HIS A 76 -5.12 3.78 -32.05
N SER A 77 -5.69 4.83 -31.46
CA SER A 77 -6.66 5.68 -32.14
C SER A 77 -6.02 6.49 -33.27
N ASN A 78 -6.76 6.79 -34.33
CA ASN A 78 -6.30 7.68 -35.41
C ASN A 78 -6.17 9.15 -34.99
N LEU A 79 -6.83 9.54 -33.88
CA LEU A 79 -6.77 10.92 -33.37
C LEU A 79 -5.57 11.10 -32.45
N LYS A 80 -4.64 11.99 -32.82
CA LYS A 80 -3.42 12.29 -32.03
C LYS A 80 -3.72 12.62 -30.57
N LEU A 81 -4.78 13.41 -30.32
CA LEU A 81 -5.20 13.74 -28.94
C LEU A 81 -5.50 12.47 -28.13
N LEU A 82 -6.25 11.53 -28.69
CA LEU A 82 -6.58 10.27 -28.03
C LEU A 82 -5.34 9.39 -27.83
N GLN A 83 -4.40 9.39 -28.79
CA GLN A 83 -3.11 8.71 -28.62
C GLN A 83 -2.34 9.24 -27.42
N TYR A 84 -2.23 10.58 -27.28
CA TYR A 84 -1.55 11.20 -26.13
C TYR A 84 -2.23 10.87 -24.80
N VAL A 85 -3.57 10.87 -24.77
CA VAL A 85 -4.33 10.44 -23.58
C VAL A 85 -4.06 8.96 -23.25
N GLY A 86 -4.05 8.08 -24.26
CA GLY A 86 -3.74 6.66 -24.09
C GLY A 86 -2.31 6.41 -23.59
N MET A 87 -1.33 7.20 -24.06
CA MET A 87 0.04 7.15 -23.55
C MET A 87 0.11 7.58 -22.08
N LEU A 88 -0.51 8.72 -21.73
CA LEU A 88 -0.55 9.22 -20.35
C LEU A 88 -1.22 8.21 -19.41
N LEU A 89 -2.39 7.69 -19.78
CA LEU A 89 -3.11 6.69 -18.99
C LEU A 89 -2.29 5.41 -18.77
N GLY A 90 -1.46 5.03 -19.75
CA GLY A 90 -0.59 3.86 -19.67
C GLY A 90 0.52 3.97 -18.61
N VAL A 91 0.87 5.18 -18.16
CA VAL A 91 1.91 5.43 -17.14
C VAL A 91 1.36 6.10 -15.87
N SER A 92 0.05 6.32 -15.79
CA SER A 92 -0.61 7.10 -14.74
C SER A 92 -0.64 6.43 -13.35
N PHE A 93 -0.62 5.10 -13.29
CA PHE A 93 -0.80 4.36 -12.03
C PHE A 93 0.50 3.66 -11.61
N VAL A 94 1.28 4.34 -10.77
CA VAL A 94 2.61 3.87 -10.35
C VAL A 94 2.52 3.15 -9.00
N GLY A 95 2.24 1.85 -9.05
CA GLY A 95 2.03 1.02 -7.86
C GLY A 95 3.22 1.04 -6.88
N VAL A 96 4.44 1.09 -7.38
CA VAL A 96 5.64 1.12 -6.51
C VAL A 96 5.66 2.39 -5.65
N SER A 97 5.33 3.57 -6.20
CA SER A 97 5.24 4.80 -5.41
C SER A 97 4.17 4.71 -4.32
N ALA A 98 3.06 4.00 -4.57
CA ALA A 98 2.06 3.74 -3.56
C ALA A 98 2.57 2.81 -2.44
N VAL A 99 3.40 1.82 -2.76
CA VAL A 99 4.08 0.97 -1.76
C VAL A 99 5.07 1.78 -0.91
N ILE A 100 5.80 2.72 -1.49
CA ILE A 100 6.66 3.64 -0.72
C ILE A 100 5.83 4.44 0.28
N ALA A 101 4.68 4.95 -0.14
CA ALA A 101 3.77 5.64 0.76
C ALA A 101 3.26 4.71 1.88
N PHE A 102 2.95 3.44 1.60
CA PHE A 102 2.62 2.46 2.63
C PHE A 102 3.75 2.24 3.63
N PHE A 103 5.02 2.18 3.21
CA PHE A 103 6.15 2.08 4.14
C PHE A 103 6.24 3.30 5.06
N VAL A 104 6.08 4.51 4.52
CA VAL A 104 6.05 5.74 5.34
C VAL A 104 4.88 5.71 6.33
N ILE A 105 3.69 5.33 5.88
CA ILE A 105 2.50 5.22 6.75
C ILE A 105 2.74 4.17 7.84
N SER A 106 3.32 3.02 7.50
CA SER A 106 3.62 1.94 8.44
C SER A 106 4.59 2.41 9.53
N GLY A 107 5.71 3.05 9.16
CA GLY A 107 6.66 3.61 10.12
C GLY A 107 6.03 4.65 11.04
N PHE A 108 5.20 5.52 10.47
CA PHE A 108 4.46 6.54 11.24
C PHE A 108 3.50 5.91 12.26
N VAL A 109 2.61 5.02 11.83
CA VAL A 109 1.57 4.41 12.69
C VAL A 109 2.18 3.52 13.78
N ILE A 110 3.34 2.91 13.52
CA ILE A 110 4.03 2.09 14.51
C ILE A 110 4.75 2.94 15.53
N HIS A 111 5.46 3.96 15.07
CA HIS A 111 6.27 4.77 15.96
C HIS A 111 5.44 5.71 16.82
N TYR A 112 4.44 6.39 16.25
CA TYR A 112 3.66 7.42 16.96
C TYR A 112 3.14 6.99 18.35
N PRO A 113 2.43 5.85 18.52
CA PRO A 113 1.97 5.41 19.84
C PRO A 113 3.09 4.84 20.73
N ASN A 114 4.26 4.53 20.17
CA ASN A 114 5.39 3.91 20.87
C ASN A 114 6.62 4.82 20.96
N ARG A 115 6.48 6.14 20.70
CA ARG A 115 7.59 7.10 20.71
C ARG A 115 8.24 7.25 22.08
N ASN A 116 7.44 7.08 23.14
CA ASN A 116 7.89 7.10 24.54
C ASN A 116 8.36 5.71 25.03
N GLY A 117 8.67 4.80 24.11
CA GLY A 117 9.08 3.44 24.42
C GLY A 117 7.96 2.41 24.31
N ILE A 118 8.36 1.14 24.21
CA ILE A 118 7.46 -0.01 24.11
C ILE A 118 7.32 -0.62 25.50
N ARG A 119 6.11 -0.56 26.08
CA ARG A 119 5.83 -1.10 27.42
C ARG A 119 6.00 -2.61 27.48
N ASP A 120 5.46 -3.32 26.49
CA ASP A 120 5.52 -4.78 26.40
C ASP A 120 5.82 -5.20 24.96
N VAL A 121 7.01 -5.80 24.78
CA VAL A 121 7.52 -6.25 23.48
C VAL A 121 6.78 -7.50 22.99
N LYS A 122 6.37 -8.41 23.90
CA LYS A 122 5.61 -9.61 23.52
C LYS A 122 4.24 -9.19 22.98
N LEU A 123 3.56 -8.31 23.71
CA LEU A 123 2.28 -7.74 23.29
C LEU A 123 2.40 -6.99 21.96
N PHE A 124 3.50 -6.26 21.77
CA PHE A 124 3.80 -5.54 20.54
C PHE A 124 3.83 -6.49 19.33
N TYR A 125 4.50 -7.64 19.46
CA TYR A 125 4.60 -8.62 18.37
C TYR A 125 3.29 -9.34 18.12
N VAL A 126 2.63 -9.87 19.15
CA VAL A 126 1.39 -10.65 18.98
C VAL A 126 0.32 -9.86 18.25
N LYS A 127 0.12 -8.59 18.63
CA LYS A 127 -0.88 -7.72 17.98
C LYS A 127 -0.65 -7.52 16.48
N ARG A 128 0.61 -7.54 16.04
CA ARG A 128 1.00 -7.23 14.65
C ARG A 128 1.13 -8.48 13.81
N LEU A 129 1.80 -9.50 14.33
CA LEU A 129 2.04 -10.74 13.61
C LEU A 129 0.73 -11.49 13.34
N VAL A 130 -0.18 -11.59 14.32
CA VAL A 130 -1.47 -12.27 14.10
C VAL A 130 -2.30 -11.54 13.05
N ARG A 131 -2.34 -10.21 13.10
CA ARG A 131 -3.06 -9.38 12.14
C ARG A 131 -2.58 -9.61 10.69
N VAL A 132 -1.27 -9.69 10.48
CA VAL A 132 -0.67 -9.75 9.13
C VAL A 132 -0.51 -11.18 8.65
N LEU A 133 -0.04 -12.10 9.49
CA LEU A 133 0.29 -13.46 9.08
C LEU A 133 -0.94 -14.32 8.81
N VAL A 134 -2.03 -14.17 9.57
CA VAL A 134 -3.22 -15.01 9.36
C VAL A 134 -3.83 -14.78 7.96
N PRO A 135 -4.15 -13.55 7.52
CA PRO A 135 -4.68 -13.35 6.18
C PRO A 135 -3.66 -13.70 5.09
N LEU A 136 -2.36 -13.44 5.33
CA LEU A 136 -1.28 -13.81 4.41
C LEU A 136 -1.22 -15.34 4.18
N LEU A 137 -1.26 -16.13 5.24
CA LEU A 137 -1.24 -17.59 5.11
C LEU A 137 -2.44 -18.09 4.33
N VAL A 138 -3.64 -17.57 4.62
CA VAL A 138 -4.86 -17.99 3.91
C VAL A 138 -4.80 -17.66 2.43
N ILE A 139 -4.33 -16.47 2.05
CA ILE A 139 -4.22 -16.12 0.61
C ILE A 139 -3.14 -16.95 -0.09
N MET A 140 -2.03 -17.26 0.57
CA MET A 140 -0.98 -18.11 0.01
C MET A 140 -1.50 -19.54 -0.23
N LEU A 141 -2.31 -20.06 0.69
CA LEU A 141 -2.93 -21.37 0.50
C LEU A 141 -3.95 -21.34 -0.66
N ALA A 142 -4.79 -20.31 -0.71
CA ALA A 142 -5.77 -20.12 -1.79
C ALA A 142 -5.12 -19.83 -3.15
N GLY A 143 -3.91 -19.28 -3.17
CA GLY A 143 -3.14 -18.96 -4.37
C GLY A 143 -2.46 -20.17 -5.02
N MET A 144 -2.31 -21.30 -4.31
CA MET A 144 -1.59 -22.48 -4.81
C MET A 144 -2.10 -23.00 -6.17
N PRO A 145 -3.43 -23.14 -6.40
CA PRO A 145 -3.96 -23.59 -7.70
C PRO A 145 -3.67 -22.63 -8.86
N PHE A 146 -3.37 -21.36 -8.56
CA PHE A 146 -3.11 -20.30 -9.54
C PHE A 146 -1.63 -19.93 -9.65
N GLY A 147 -0.73 -20.74 -9.06
CA GLY A 147 0.70 -20.49 -9.10
C GLY A 147 1.18 -19.39 -8.15
N ASN A 148 0.41 -19.07 -7.10
CA ASN A 148 0.73 -18.07 -6.07
C ASN A 148 0.95 -16.65 -6.63
N PRO A 149 -0.05 -16.05 -7.31
CA PRO A 149 0.06 -14.73 -7.92
C PRO A 149 0.31 -13.61 -6.89
N GLU A 150 -0.04 -13.81 -5.63
CA GLU A 150 0.21 -12.86 -4.53
C GLU A 150 1.71 -12.58 -4.31
N ARG A 151 2.60 -13.47 -4.77
CA ARG A 151 4.06 -13.24 -4.72
C ARG A 151 4.50 -11.94 -5.39
N ALA A 152 3.72 -11.42 -6.35
CA ALA A 152 3.95 -10.14 -7.00
C ALA A 152 3.97 -8.94 -6.01
N VAL A 153 3.25 -9.05 -4.88
CA VAL A 153 3.10 -7.95 -3.91
C VAL A 153 3.65 -8.28 -2.53
N VAL A 154 3.77 -9.56 -2.17
CA VAL A 154 4.20 -10.01 -0.83
C VAL A 154 5.62 -9.60 -0.46
N TRP A 155 6.49 -9.24 -1.42
CA TRP A 155 7.83 -8.73 -1.13
C TRP A 155 7.83 -7.52 -0.19
N SER A 156 6.83 -6.65 -0.28
CA SER A 156 6.73 -5.47 0.58
C SER A 156 6.26 -5.86 2.00
N LEU A 157 5.45 -6.91 2.12
CA LEU A 157 5.03 -7.47 3.41
C LEU A 157 6.18 -8.14 4.14
N TYR A 158 7.10 -8.81 3.43
CA TYR A 158 8.32 -9.30 4.06
C TYR A 158 9.17 -8.16 4.63
N CYS A 159 9.32 -7.06 3.89
CA CYS A 159 10.01 -5.88 4.39
C CYS A 159 9.32 -5.34 5.65
N GLU A 160 7.99 -5.22 5.62
CA GLU A 160 7.19 -4.75 6.75
C GLU A 160 7.34 -5.64 7.99
N LEU A 161 7.27 -6.97 7.84
CA LEU A 161 7.49 -7.92 8.94
C LEU A 161 8.89 -7.81 9.53
N ILE A 162 9.92 -7.60 8.70
CA ILE A 162 11.29 -7.34 9.17
C ILE A 162 11.34 -6.02 9.95
N TYR A 163 10.71 -4.95 9.46
CA TYR A 163 10.64 -3.67 10.19
C TYR A 163 9.97 -3.82 11.55
N TYR A 164 8.92 -4.64 11.62
CA TYR A 164 8.24 -4.92 12.89
C TYR A 164 9.17 -5.66 13.85
N ALA A 165 9.94 -6.65 13.34
CA ALA A 165 10.90 -7.42 14.12
C ALA A 165 12.06 -6.55 14.66
N ILE A 166 12.61 -5.65 13.85
CA ILE A 166 13.76 -4.83 14.25
C ILE A 166 13.37 -3.58 15.05
N TYR A 167 12.12 -3.11 14.97
CA TYR A 167 11.71 -1.84 15.58
C TYR A 167 11.99 -1.75 17.08
N PRO A 168 11.66 -2.75 17.94
CA PRO A 168 11.97 -2.66 19.36
C PRO A 168 13.46 -2.48 19.65
N THR A 169 14.32 -3.13 18.86
CA THR A 169 15.78 -2.96 18.97
C THR A 169 16.19 -1.56 18.50
N LEU A 170 15.69 -1.10 17.35
CA LEU A 170 15.96 0.26 16.86
C LEU A 170 15.52 1.33 17.86
N ALA A 171 14.39 1.15 18.53
CA ALA A 171 13.87 2.10 19.52
C ALA A 171 14.72 2.15 20.80
N LYS A 172 15.39 1.05 21.18
CA LYS A 172 16.27 0.99 22.37
C LYS A 172 17.64 1.62 22.15
N ILE A 173 18.12 1.68 20.91
CA ILE A 173 19.41 2.29 20.60
C ILE A 173 19.31 3.80 20.85
N ASN A 174 20.14 4.31 21.79
CA ASN A 174 20.20 5.72 22.17
C ASN A 174 20.94 6.56 21.11
N THR A 175 20.35 6.63 19.93
CA THR A 175 20.85 7.41 18.80
C THR A 175 19.66 8.10 18.15
N ALA A 176 19.83 9.36 17.76
CA ALA A 176 18.77 10.13 17.14
C ALA A 176 18.22 9.43 15.88
N TRP A 177 16.90 9.47 15.70
CA TRP A 177 16.23 8.89 14.52
C TRP A 177 16.76 9.45 13.20
N ARG A 178 17.19 10.72 13.19
CA ARG A 178 17.83 11.34 12.01
C ARG A 178 19.13 10.64 11.61
N VAL A 179 19.95 10.23 12.57
CA VAL A 179 21.20 9.50 12.29
C VAL A 179 20.89 8.11 11.74
N LYS A 180 19.94 7.40 12.35
CA LYS A 180 19.45 6.10 11.84
C LYS A 180 18.92 6.21 10.41
N LEU A 181 18.18 7.29 10.10
CA LEU A 181 17.67 7.55 8.76
C LEU A 181 18.80 7.79 7.75
N ILE A 182 19.76 8.67 8.08
CA ILE A 182 20.90 8.98 7.20
C ILE A 182 21.70 7.69 6.92
N PHE A 183 21.97 6.90 7.96
CA PHE A 183 22.64 5.62 7.80
C PHE A 183 21.86 4.67 6.87
N ALA A 184 20.54 4.56 7.02
CA ALA A 184 19.70 3.74 6.16
C ALA A 184 19.73 4.20 4.69
N PHE A 185 19.75 5.52 4.44
CA PHE A 185 19.92 6.06 3.07
C PHE A 185 21.29 5.72 2.48
N ILE A 186 22.36 5.82 3.27
CA ILE A 186 23.71 5.46 2.84
C ILE A 186 23.77 3.98 2.47
N VAL A 187 23.27 3.10 3.34
CA VAL A 187 23.23 1.65 3.07
C VAL A 187 22.42 1.34 1.82
N ALA A 188 21.23 1.95 1.65
CA ALA A 188 20.42 1.78 0.45
C ALA A 188 21.15 2.24 -0.82
N ALA A 189 21.82 3.40 -0.77
CA ALA A 189 22.59 3.94 -1.90
C ALA A 189 23.77 3.03 -2.27
N ILE A 190 24.50 2.49 -1.28
CA ILE A 190 25.59 1.53 -1.51
C ILE A 190 25.05 0.25 -2.16
N LEU A 191 23.93 -0.29 -1.67
CA LEU A 191 23.32 -1.49 -2.26
C LEU A 191 22.88 -1.26 -3.70
N ILE A 192 22.30 -0.09 -4.00
CA ILE A 192 21.92 0.30 -5.36
C ILE A 192 23.17 0.48 -6.24
N GLY A 193 24.25 1.05 -5.72
CA GLY A 193 25.51 1.22 -6.45
C GLY A 193 26.26 -0.08 -6.73
N THR A 194 26.14 -1.08 -5.85
CA THR A 194 26.91 -2.33 -5.90
C THR A 194 26.09 -3.50 -6.45
N VAL A 195 25.11 -3.98 -5.68
CA VAL A 195 24.19 -5.07 -6.10
C VAL A 195 23.25 -4.58 -7.21
N GLY A 196 22.92 -3.29 -7.18
CA GLY A 196 22.07 -2.61 -8.15
C GLY A 196 22.76 -2.26 -9.49
N GLN A 197 24.06 -2.52 -9.61
CA GLN A 197 24.91 -1.99 -10.70
C GLN A 197 24.42 -2.29 -12.13
N PRO A 198 23.88 -3.48 -12.47
CA PRO A 198 23.36 -3.75 -13.82
C PRO A 198 22.29 -2.75 -14.32
N ASP A 199 21.37 -2.32 -13.45
CA ASP A 199 20.37 -1.31 -13.84
C ASP A 199 21.01 0.07 -14.02
N LEU A 200 22.04 0.40 -13.24
CA LEU A 200 22.75 1.68 -13.39
C LEU A 200 23.55 1.72 -14.70
N VAL A 201 24.17 0.60 -15.09
CA VAL A 201 24.82 0.48 -16.40
C VAL A 201 23.79 0.56 -17.51
N SER A 202 22.65 -0.11 -17.37
CA SER A 202 21.55 -0.03 -18.34
C SER A 202 21.04 1.40 -18.51
N MET A 203 20.91 2.14 -17.40
CA MET A 203 20.58 3.56 -17.38
C MET A 203 21.65 4.42 -18.08
N LEU A 204 22.94 4.21 -17.82
CA LEU A 204 23.99 5.03 -18.41
C LEU A 204 24.23 4.69 -19.90
N ALA A 205 24.17 3.41 -20.24
CA ALA A 205 24.36 2.91 -21.61
C ALA A 205 23.09 3.01 -22.47
N GLN A 206 21.95 3.38 -21.87
CA GLN A 206 20.63 3.40 -22.52
C GLN A 206 20.34 2.07 -23.25
N SER A 207 20.55 0.96 -22.56
CA SER A 207 20.42 -0.40 -23.08
C SER A 207 19.61 -1.26 -22.12
N ASP A 208 18.86 -2.24 -22.65
CA ASP A 208 18.06 -3.20 -21.90
C ASP A 208 18.87 -4.40 -21.36
N ARG A 209 20.18 -4.47 -21.65
CA ARG A 209 21.05 -5.59 -21.28
C ARG A 209 21.17 -5.74 -19.76
N GLY A 210 20.39 -6.67 -19.21
CA GLY A 210 20.38 -6.97 -17.78
C GLY A 210 19.56 -5.97 -16.95
N TYR A 211 18.73 -5.14 -17.60
CA TYR A 211 17.84 -4.22 -16.92
C TYR A 211 16.63 -4.96 -16.34
N MET A 212 16.43 -4.86 -15.03
CA MET A 212 15.20 -5.30 -14.36
C MET A 212 14.33 -4.10 -13.96
N GLY A 213 14.95 -3.03 -13.46
CA GLY A 213 14.28 -1.79 -13.09
C GLY A 213 13.37 -1.88 -11.85
N ASP A 214 13.21 -3.06 -11.26
CA ASP A 214 12.32 -3.33 -10.13
C ASP A 214 12.92 -2.98 -8.77
N LEU A 215 12.08 -2.54 -7.85
CA LEU A 215 12.50 -2.26 -6.47
C LEU A 215 12.84 -3.55 -5.70
N TRP A 216 12.13 -4.65 -5.99
CA TRP A 216 12.31 -5.95 -5.34
C TRP A 216 13.42 -6.83 -5.95
N ARG A 217 14.21 -6.30 -6.88
CA ARG A 217 15.32 -7.02 -7.54
C ARG A 217 16.35 -7.60 -6.57
N PHE A 218 16.48 -7.00 -5.38
CA PHE A 218 17.42 -7.42 -4.35
C PHE A 218 16.94 -8.67 -3.59
N GLY A 219 15.77 -9.21 -3.97
CA GLY A 219 15.14 -10.37 -3.35
C GLY A 219 14.72 -10.12 -1.90
N PHE A 220 14.20 -11.15 -1.24
CA PHE A 220 13.73 -11.04 0.14
C PHE A 220 14.86 -10.71 1.14
N LYS A 221 16.12 -11.04 0.81
CA LYS A 221 17.27 -10.88 1.70
C LYS A 221 17.71 -9.43 1.87
N LEU A 222 17.62 -8.61 0.82
CA LEU A 222 18.24 -7.27 0.79
C LEU A 222 17.24 -6.15 0.45
N THR A 223 16.08 -6.44 -0.15
CA THR A 223 15.10 -5.39 -0.50
C THR A 223 14.65 -4.58 0.73
N TRP A 224 14.55 -5.21 1.89
CA TRP A 224 14.17 -4.53 3.13
C TRP A 224 15.18 -3.45 3.56
N LEU A 225 16.47 -3.59 3.23
CA LEU A 225 17.48 -2.57 3.51
C LEU A 225 17.28 -1.34 2.63
N VAL A 226 16.94 -1.54 1.35
CA VAL A 226 16.60 -0.45 0.42
C VAL A 226 15.29 0.24 0.84
N GLY A 227 14.33 -0.51 1.37
CA GLY A 227 13.06 0.02 1.87
C GLY A 227 13.12 0.71 3.24
N LEU A 228 14.14 0.40 4.05
CA LEU A 228 14.30 0.89 5.42
C LEU A 228 14.28 2.44 5.54
N PRO A 229 14.97 3.22 4.68
CA PRO A 229 14.87 4.68 4.73
C PRO A 229 13.43 5.18 4.54
N TYR A 230 12.62 4.52 3.71
CA TYR A 230 11.23 4.93 3.46
C TYR A 230 10.38 4.76 4.71
N TRP A 231 10.57 3.64 5.41
CA TRP A 231 9.89 3.36 6.66
C TRP A 231 10.35 4.32 7.78
N LEU A 232 11.66 4.60 7.88
CA LEU A 232 12.23 5.55 8.85
C LEU A 232 11.81 7.00 8.60
N LEU A 233 11.48 7.40 7.37
CA LEU A 233 10.85 8.71 7.11
C LEU A 233 9.50 8.84 7.82
N GLY A 234 8.74 7.74 7.89
CA GLY A 234 7.50 7.66 8.67
C GLY A 234 7.73 7.82 10.17
N VAL A 235 8.77 7.16 10.70
CA VAL A 235 9.21 7.30 12.09
C VAL A 235 9.58 8.76 12.39
N MET A 236 10.40 9.39 11.55
CA MET A 236 10.75 10.80 11.69
C MET A 236 9.56 11.74 11.56
N MET A 237 8.58 11.40 10.72
CA MET A 237 7.33 12.15 10.63
C MET A 237 6.55 12.11 11.95
N ALA A 238 6.48 10.94 12.60
CA ALA A 238 5.78 10.78 13.88
C ALA A 238 6.40 11.58 15.02
N GLU A 239 7.72 11.75 15.04
CA GLU A 239 8.42 12.55 16.05
C GLU A 239 8.07 14.03 16.00
N LYS A 240 7.88 14.58 14.80
CA LYS A 240 7.65 16.01 14.59
C LYS A 240 6.18 16.41 14.47
N ILE A 241 5.29 15.47 14.15
CA ILE A 241 3.93 15.79 13.66
C ILE A 241 3.15 16.67 14.64
N ASP A 242 3.24 16.41 15.95
CA ASP A 242 2.49 17.15 16.97
C ASP A 242 3.01 18.58 17.19
N PHE A 243 4.28 18.85 16.87
CA PHE A 243 4.89 20.18 17.01
C PHE A 243 4.60 21.10 15.81
N VAL A 244 4.12 20.54 14.69
CA VAL A 244 3.76 21.34 13.52
C VAL A 244 2.40 22.01 13.74
N GLN A 245 2.41 23.32 13.97
CA GLN A 245 1.19 24.13 14.17
C GLN A 245 0.62 24.71 12.87
N GLN A 246 1.40 24.65 11.78
CA GLN A 246 0.98 25.20 10.49
C GLN A 246 -0.32 24.56 10.00
N ARG A 247 -1.24 25.37 9.47
CA ARG A 247 -2.41 24.88 8.73
C ARG A 247 -2.07 24.73 7.24
N VAL A 248 -2.65 23.72 6.62
CA VAL A 248 -2.51 23.49 5.17
C VAL A 248 -3.79 23.94 4.48
N SER A 249 -3.65 24.83 3.49
CA SER A 249 -4.78 25.28 2.67
C SER A 249 -5.18 24.22 1.64
N THR A 250 -6.43 24.27 1.17
CA THR A 250 -6.94 23.37 0.13
C THR A 250 -6.14 23.50 -1.18
N GLN A 251 -5.75 24.72 -1.57
CA GLN A 251 -4.88 24.92 -2.74
C GLN A 251 -3.54 24.22 -2.57
N ARG A 252 -2.89 24.38 -1.41
CA ARG A 252 -1.58 23.79 -1.14
C ARG A 252 -1.62 22.26 -1.16
N ILE A 253 -2.66 21.63 -0.59
CA ILE A 253 -2.75 20.16 -0.62
C ILE A 253 -3.01 19.65 -2.04
N TRP A 254 -3.81 20.34 -2.85
CA TRP A 254 -3.98 19.97 -4.26
C TRP A 254 -2.70 20.13 -5.08
N LEU A 255 -1.90 21.18 -4.84
CA LEU A 255 -0.58 21.33 -5.45
C LEU A 255 0.33 20.14 -5.09
N TRP A 256 0.32 19.70 -3.83
CA TRP A 256 1.07 18.49 -3.44
C TRP A 256 0.56 17.24 -4.13
N ARG A 257 -0.77 17.02 -4.19
CA ARG A 257 -1.38 15.85 -4.84
C ARG A 257 -1.04 15.79 -6.33
N ILE A 258 -1.23 16.90 -7.05
CA ILE A 258 -0.98 17.00 -8.49
C ILE A 258 0.52 16.93 -8.77
N GLY A 259 1.33 17.68 -8.01
CA GLY A 259 2.79 17.69 -8.19
C GLY A 259 3.42 16.33 -7.92
N LEU A 260 2.99 15.64 -6.85
CA LEU A 260 3.46 14.30 -6.55
C LEU A 260 3.00 13.29 -7.60
N TYR A 261 1.73 13.34 -8.02
CA TYR A 261 1.21 12.52 -9.11
C TYR A 261 2.05 12.69 -10.39
N ALA A 262 2.25 13.93 -10.85
CA ALA A 262 3.05 14.23 -12.03
C ALA A 262 4.49 13.72 -11.90
N ALA A 263 5.13 13.91 -10.74
CA ALA A 263 6.47 13.41 -10.48
C ALA A 263 6.54 11.87 -10.55
N THR A 264 5.54 11.15 -10.00
CA THR A 264 5.50 9.68 -10.10
C THR A 264 5.32 9.22 -11.55
N VAL A 265 4.48 9.90 -12.34
CA VAL A 265 4.33 9.63 -13.78
C VAL A 265 5.65 9.84 -14.51
N VAL A 266 6.38 10.92 -14.22
CA VAL A 266 7.73 11.16 -14.77
C VAL A 266 8.69 10.02 -14.40
N CYS A 267 8.73 9.57 -13.14
CA CYS A 267 9.56 8.44 -12.75
C CYS A 267 9.19 7.14 -13.49
N CYS A 268 7.89 6.91 -13.72
CA CYS A 268 7.41 5.77 -14.49
C CYS A 268 7.85 5.85 -15.96
N THR A 269 7.71 7.02 -16.58
CA THR A 269 8.20 7.28 -17.93
C THR A 269 9.71 7.06 -18.03
N LEU A 270 10.49 7.62 -17.09
CA LEU A 270 11.95 7.46 -17.06
C LEU A 270 12.37 5.99 -16.89
N ARG A 271 11.59 5.19 -16.15
CA ARG A 271 11.82 3.73 -16.06
C ARG A 271 11.69 3.07 -17.42
N PHE A 272 10.59 3.30 -18.13
CA PHE A 272 10.29 2.59 -19.38
C PHE A 272 11.01 3.16 -20.61
N HIS A 273 11.42 4.42 -20.59
CA HIS A 273 12.01 5.11 -21.75
C HIS A 273 13.46 5.54 -21.56
N SER A 274 13.99 5.52 -20.33
CA SER A 274 15.35 5.94 -20.04
C SER A 274 16.08 4.99 -19.07
N PHE A 275 15.53 3.80 -18.86
CA PHE A 275 16.08 2.75 -18.01
C PHE A 275 16.41 3.21 -16.57
N VAL A 276 15.75 4.25 -16.06
CA VAL A 276 15.96 4.71 -14.68
C VAL A 276 15.28 3.72 -13.72
N PRO A 277 16.02 2.96 -12.90
CA PRO A 277 15.40 1.94 -12.07
C PRO A 277 14.54 2.57 -10.96
N TYR A 278 13.50 1.84 -10.52
CA TYR A 278 12.70 2.26 -9.38
C TYR A 278 13.49 2.29 -8.09
N SER A 279 14.51 1.44 -7.93
CA SER A 279 15.40 1.49 -6.75
C SER A 279 16.05 2.87 -6.56
N LEU A 280 16.45 3.53 -7.65
CA LEU A 280 17.03 4.88 -7.62
C LEU A 280 15.96 5.97 -7.54
N SER A 281 14.99 5.96 -8.47
CA SER A 281 13.97 7.02 -8.53
C SER A 281 13.09 7.06 -7.27
N MET A 282 12.74 5.91 -6.69
CA MET A 282 11.97 5.87 -5.45
C MET A 282 12.79 6.28 -4.22
N LEU A 283 14.12 6.10 -4.24
CA LEU A 283 14.99 6.63 -3.19
C LEU A 283 14.89 8.16 -3.11
N ILE A 284 14.85 8.83 -4.27
CA ILE A 284 14.69 10.28 -4.37
C ILE A 284 13.25 10.68 -4.01
N MET A 285 12.25 9.96 -4.54
CA MET A 285 10.83 10.28 -4.34
C MET A 285 10.32 10.03 -2.91
N ALA A 286 11.02 9.23 -2.10
CA ALA A 286 10.60 8.91 -0.74
C ALA A 286 10.41 10.15 0.15
N ALA A 287 11.30 11.15 0.06
CA ALA A 287 11.20 12.38 0.85
C ALA A 287 10.00 13.26 0.43
N PRO A 288 9.77 13.55 -0.87
CA PRO A 288 8.53 14.17 -1.34
C PRO A 288 7.25 13.43 -0.92
N ILE A 289 7.23 12.09 -1.02
CA ILE A 289 6.09 11.27 -0.59
C ILE A 289 5.83 11.45 0.90
N ALA A 290 6.87 11.36 1.74
CA ALA A 290 6.74 11.56 3.17
C ALA A 290 6.28 12.99 3.51
N LYS A 291 6.75 14.00 2.78
CA LYS A 291 6.31 15.38 2.97
C LYS A 291 4.85 15.56 2.58
N TRP A 292 4.41 14.99 1.45
CA TRP A 292 2.99 15.02 1.08
C TRP A 292 2.10 14.36 2.15
N LEU A 293 2.48 13.18 2.64
CA LEU A 293 1.74 12.50 3.72
C LEU A 293 1.66 13.35 5.00
N GLU A 294 2.75 14.03 5.36
CA GLU A 294 2.75 14.98 6.48
C GLU A 294 1.72 16.10 6.25
N GLN A 295 1.66 16.66 5.03
CA GLN A 295 0.71 17.72 4.68
C GLN A 295 -0.75 17.21 4.68
N GLU A 296 -1.01 15.98 4.24
CA GLU A 296 -2.33 15.35 4.32
C GLU A 296 -2.78 15.20 5.78
N ILE A 297 -1.91 14.67 6.65
CA ILE A 297 -2.20 14.50 8.07
C ILE A 297 -2.52 15.86 8.71
N ILE A 298 -1.75 16.90 8.38
CA ILE A 298 -1.99 18.26 8.89
C ILE A 298 -3.30 18.84 8.35
N TYR A 299 -3.60 18.66 7.07
CA TYR A 299 -4.82 19.15 6.43
C TYR A 299 -6.08 18.61 7.12
N TYR A 300 -6.13 17.29 7.36
CA TYR A 300 -7.26 16.64 8.02
C TYR A 300 -7.34 16.85 9.55
N ARG A 301 -6.44 17.63 10.16
CA ARG A 301 -6.65 18.12 11.53
C ARG A 301 -7.80 19.12 11.64
N THR A 302 -8.09 19.82 10.55
CA THR A 302 -9.08 20.92 10.51
C THR A 302 -10.23 20.65 9.54
N LYS A 303 -10.15 19.56 8.79
CA LYS A 303 -11.13 19.18 7.77
C LYS A 303 -11.58 17.76 8.04
N GLN A 304 -12.88 17.51 7.87
CA GLN A 304 -13.42 16.17 8.00
C GLN A 304 -13.02 15.34 6.77
N PRO A 305 -12.46 14.14 6.96
CA PRO A 305 -12.22 13.23 5.86
C PRO A 305 -13.54 12.67 5.32
N THR A 306 -13.52 12.25 4.07
CA THR A 306 -14.70 11.69 3.42
C THR A 306 -15.05 10.33 4.02
N ALA A 307 -16.24 10.21 4.64
CA ALA A 307 -16.61 9.05 5.45
C ALA A 307 -16.57 7.71 4.68
N TRP A 308 -17.01 7.68 3.42
CA TRP A 308 -17.01 6.45 2.62
C TRP A 308 -15.59 5.98 2.28
N LEU A 309 -14.67 6.91 1.97
CA LEU A 309 -13.27 6.59 1.75
C LEU A 309 -12.56 6.12 3.03
N GLU A 310 -12.88 6.72 4.18
CA GLU A 310 -12.40 6.24 5.48
C GLU A 310 -12.87 4.82 5.76
N ASN A 311 -14.12 4.49 5.43
CA ASN A 311 -14.64 3.13 5.56
C ASN A 311 -13.94 2.16 4.61
N PHE A 312 -13.68 2.57 3.38
CA PHE A 312 -12.95 1.74 2.42
C PHE A 312 -11.49 1.51 2.80
N GLY A 313 -10.86 2.48 3.47
CA GLY A 313 -9.52 2.31 4.01
C GLY A 313 -9.39 1.23 5.08
N LYS A 314 -10.50 0.77 5.69
CA LYS A 314 -10.47 -0.31 6.68
C LYS A 314 -10.08 -1.66 6.08
N PHE A 315 -10.36 -1.90 4.79
CA PHE A 315 -10.02 -3.13 4.07
C PHE A 315 -8.89 -2.93 3.05
N SER A 316 -8.15 -1.81 3.13
CA SER A 316 -7.08 -1.53 2.16
C SER A 316 -5.99 -2.61 2.14
N TYR A 317 -5.75 -3.26 3.30
CA TYR A 317 -4.80 -4.38 3.40
C TYR A 317 -5.32 -5.61 2.65
N SER A 318 -6.58 -6.00 2.87
CA SER A 318 -7.23 -7.05 2.08
C SER A 318 -7.21 -6.76 0.58
N LEU A 319 -7.46 -5.51 0.15
CA LEU A 319 -7.38 -5.11 -1.26
C LEU A 319 -5.96 -5.28 -1.82
N TYR A 320 -4.96 -4.79 -1.08
CA TYR A 320 -3.56 -4.95 -1.45
C TYR A 320 -3.15 -6.42 -1.56
N LEU A 321 -3.62 -7.27 -0.66
CA LEU A 321 -3.20 -8.67 -0.59
C LEU A 321 -3.89 -9.57 -1.62
N CYS A 322 -5.20 -9.41 -1.83
CA CYS A 322 -5.99 -10.38 -2.57
C CYS A 322 -6.11 -10.08 -4.07
N HIS A 323 -5.87 -8.82 -4.48
CA HIS A 323 -6.11 -8.44 -5.87
C HIS A 323 -5.33 -9.27 -6.91
N PRO A 324 -4.07 -9.73 -6.70
CA PRO A 324 -3.38 -10.52 -7.70
C PRO A 324 -4.08 -11.87 -7.93
N LEU A 325 -4.54 -12.50 -6.85
CA LEU A 325 -5.30 -13.76 -6.93
C LEU A 325 -6.65 -13.55 -7.61
N ILE A 326 -7.40 -12.51 -7.21
CA ILE A 326 -8.70 -12.20 -7.82
C ILE A 326 -8.55 -11.94 -9.33
N ILE A 327 -7.57 -11.11 -9.73
CA ILE A 327 -7.31 -10.80 -11.14
C ILE A 327 -6.96 -12.08 -11.91
N THR A 328 -6.05 -12.91 -11.38
CA THR A 328 -5.62 -14.15 -12.04
C THR A 328 -6.76 -15.16 -12.17
N ALA A 329 -7.55 -15.32 -11.12
CA ALA A 329 -8.73 -16.18 -11.15
C ALA A 329 -9.75 -15.69 -12.20
N LEU A 330 -10.05 -14.39 -12.22
CA LEU A 330 -10.97 -13.82 -13.21
C LEU A 330 -10.46 -13.98 -14.65
N LEU A 331 -9.15 -13.80 -14.89
CA LEU A 331 -8.53 -13.97 -16.21
C LEU A 331 -8.70 -15.39 -16.75
N THR A 332 -8.92 -16.38 -15.88
CA THR A 332 -9.19 -17.77 -16.29
C THR A 332 -10.57 -17.92 -16.93
N PHE A 333 -11.54 -17.06 -16.59
CA PHE A 333 -12.94 -17.20 -17.01
C PHE A 333 -13.43 -16.08 -17.93
N VAL A 334 -12.90 -14.86 -17.78
CA VAL A 334 -13.39 -13.67 -18.48
C VAL A 334 -12.19 -12.92 -19.08
N PRO A 335 -12.08 -12.75 -20.41
CA PRO A 335 -10.99 -12.00 -20.99
C PRO A 335 -11.02 -10.52 -20.54
N LEU A 336 -9.84 -9.93 -20.33
CA LEU A 336 -9.71 -8.52 -19.98
C LEU A 336 -9.87 -7.65 -21.24
N THR A 337 -11.01 -6.97 -21.36
CA THR A 337 -11.38 -6.10 -22.47
C THR A 337 -11.85 -4.75 -21.94
N VAL A 338 -12.09 -3.77 -22.82
CA VAL A 338 -12.66 -2.47 -22.43
C VAL A 338 -14.00 -2.64 -21.68
N TYR A 339 -14.81 -3.61 -22.08
CA TYR A 339 -16.14 -3.85 -21.48
C TYR A 339 -16.06 -4.56 -20.12
N SER A 340 -15.12 -5.49 -19.95
CA SER A 340 -14.96 -6.23 -18.68
C SER A 340 -14.10 -5.49 -17.66
N TYR A 341 -13.31 -4.47 -18.06
CA TYR A 341 -12.36 -3.75 -17.19
C TYR A 341 -13.00 -3.21 -15.90
N LEU A 342 -14.16 -2.57 -16.00
CA LEU A 342 -14.86 -2.06 -14.80
C LEU A 342 -15.33 -3.21 -13.90
N GLY A 343 -15.77 -4.32 -14.50
CA GLY A 343 -16.14 -5.54 -13.78
C GLY A 343 -14.99 -6.09 -12.94
N TYR A 344 -13.78 -6.13 -13.51
CA TYR A 344 -12.56 -6.53 -12.78
C TYR A 344 -12.32 -5.67 -11.54
N LEU A 345 -12.38 -4.34 -11.70
CA LEU A 345 -12.18 -3.42 -10.58
C LEU A 345 -13.24 -3.60 -9.49
N MET A 346 -14.51 -3.77 -9.88
CA MET A 346 -15.60 -4.01 -8.94
C MET A 346 -15.41 -5.32 -8.18
N VAL A 347 -15.07 -6.42 -8.87
CA VAL A 347 -14.83 -7.72 -8.22
C VAL A 347 -13.60 -7.66 -7.30
N CYS A 348 -12.54 -6.94 -7.66
CA CYS A 348 -11.41 -6.73 -6.75
C CYS A 348 -11.83 -6.01 -5.46
N VAL A 349 -12.62 -4.94 -5.57
CA VAL A 349 -13.09 -4.17 -4.39
C VAL A 349 -14.05 -4.99 -3.54
N VAL A 350 -15.04 -5.65 -4.15
CA VAL A 350 -16.02 -6.49 -3.44
C VAL A 350 -15.35 -7.70 -2.82
N GLY A 351 -14.51 -8.42 -3.58
CA GLY A 351 -13.77 -9.58 -3.10
C GLY A 351 -12.83 -9.24 -1.94
N ALA A 352 -12.14 -8.11 -2.01
CA ALA A 352 -11.32 -7.60 -0.92
C ALA A 352 -12.15 -7.25 0.33
N TYR A 353 -13.33 -6.66 0.16
CA TYR A 353 -14.22 -6.37 1.27
C TYR A 353 -14.74 -7.64 1.95
N LEU A 354 -15.12 -8.66 1.17
CA LEU A 354 -15.51 -9.97 1.71
C LEU A 354 -14.35 -10.64 2.45
N PHE A 355 -13.16 -10.64 1.87
CA PHE A 355 -11.95 -11.15 2.51
C PHE A 355 -11.66 -10.41 3.83
N TYR A 356 -11.87 -9.10 3.88
CA TYR A 356 -11.74 -8.32 5.11
C TYR A 356 -12.71 -8.79 6.20
N LEU A 357 -13.99 -8.99 5.85
CA LEU A 357 -14.99 -9.44 6.81
C LEU A 357 -14.71 -10.85 7.34
N LEU A 358 -14.26 -11.75 6.46
CA LEU A 358 -14.09 -13.16 6.76
C LEU A 358 -12.75 -13.49 7.41
N LEU A 359 -11.69 -12.72 7.15
CA LEU A 359 -10.32 -13.08 7.53
C LEU A 359 -9.57 -11.96 8.24
N GLU A 360 -9.45 -10.77 7.65
CA GLU A 360 -8.68 -9.65 8.25
C GLU A 360 -9.31 -9.15 9.56
N LYS A 361 -10.61 -8.88 9.57
CA LYS A 361 -11.30 -8.38 10.76
C LYS A 361 -11.30 -9.42 11.89
N PRO A 362 -11.58 -10.72 11.65
CA PRO A 362 -11.42 -11.76 12.66
C PRO A 362 -9.97 -11.89 13.17
N SER A 363 -8.96 -11.73 12.32
CA SER A 363 -7.56 -11.77 12.77
C SER A 363 -7.22 -10.60 13.71
N HIS A 364 -7.80 -9.42 13.48
CA HIS A 364 -7.68 -8.28 14.40
C HIS A 364 -8.28 -8.59 15.78
N LEU A 365 -9.49 -9.16 15.80
CA LEU A 365 -10.16 -9.54 17.05
C LEU A 365 -9.39 -10.63 17.80
N LEU A 366 -8.86 -11.62 17.07
CA LEU A 366 -8.00 -12.66 17.64
C LEU A 366 -6.73 -12.04 18.26
N ALA A 367 -6.10 -11.10 17.56
CA ALA A 367 -4.90 -10.42 18.05
C ALA A 367 -5.19 -9.64 19.35
N GLU A 368 -6.36 -9.01 19.47
CA GLU A 368 -6.79 -8.33 20.71
C GLU A 368 -7.09 -9.30 21.86
N LYS A 369 -7.73 -10.43 21.57
CA LYS A 369 -8.02 -11.48 22.58
C LYS A 369 -6.74 -12.12 23.13
N LEU A 370 -5.80 -12.46 22.26
CA LEU A 370 -4.50 -13.02 22.66
C LEU A 370 -3.70 -12.00 23.48
N ALA A 371 -3.70 -10.75 23.03
CA ALA A 371 -3.11 -9.63 23.76
C ALA A 371 -3.71 -9.43 25.16
N GLY A 372 -5.03 -9.55 25.31
CA GLY A 372 -5.72 -9.45 26.60
C GLY A 372 -5.38 -10.61 27.55
N SER A 373 -5.20 -11.82 27.01
CA SER A 373 -4.84 -13.01 27.80
C SER A 373 -3.41 -12.90 28.33
N LEU A 374 -2.47 -12.43 27.51
CA LEU A 374 -1.07 -12.22 27.92
C LEU A 374 -0.88 -11.15 28.99
N LYS A 375 -1.78 -10.17 29.09
CA LYS A 375 -1.74 -9.15 30.15
C LYS A 375 -2.21 -9.67 31.52
N LYS A 376 -2.94 -10.79 31.54
CA LYS A 376 -3.49 -11.39 32.76
C LYS A 376 -2.54 -12.42 33.39
N MET A 377 -1.56 -12.88 32.63
CA MET A 377 -0.44 -13.71 33.09
C MET A 377 0.68 -12.81 33.60
#